data_AF-A0A929SMR0-F1
#
_entry.id   AF-A0A929SMR0-F1
#
_cell.length_a   1.000
_cell.length_b   1.000
_cell.length_c   1.000
_cell.angle_alpha   90.00
_cell.angle_beta   90.00
_cell.angle_gamma   90.00
#
_symmetry.space_group_name_H-M   'P 1'
#
loop_
_entity.id
_entity.type
_entity.pdbx_description
1 polymer ?
#
loop_
_entity_poly.entity_id
_entity_poly.type
_entity_poly.pdbx_seq_one_letter_code
_entity_poly.pdbx_strand_id
1 'polypeptide(L)'
;MKNNTNDNNFTKASFTNYINKVIKNSSINFKKKKRKLEETEVEYDNQIIEDMSFSHNKYISFFDDFEKDYQYDQLENYISNTELHNIIKNLSNFQKQILYYKYIKDYDYDQIALIMKKSESNIRNMRSRIIKKIKNNLKGVK
;
A
#
# COMPACT_ATOMS: atom_id res chain seq x y z
N MET A 1 -14.12 56.17 -2.13
CA MET A 1 -13.92 54.73 -2.35
C MET A 1 -12.93 54.56 -3.49
N LYS A 2 -11.72 54.03 -3.23
CA LYS A 2 -10.77 53.65 -4.29
C LYS A 2 -10.57 52.14 -4.15
N ASN A 3 -11.11 51.40 -5.11
CA ASN A 3 -11.00 49.95 -5.18
C ASN A 3 -9.56 49.58 -5.54
N ASN A 4 -8.92 48.79 -4.67
CA ASN A 4 -7.56 48.32 -4.84
C ASN A 4 -7.62 46.91 -5.47
N THR A 5 -7.64 46.85 -6.79
CA THR A 5 -7.46 45.61 -7.55
C THR A 5 -5.98 45.45 -7.90
N ASN A 6 -5.18 44.96 -6.96
CA ASN A 6 -3.87 44.41 -7.28
C ASN A 6 -4.08 43.01 -7.85
N ASP A 7 -4.31 42.97 -9.16
CA ASP A 7 -4.53 41.76 -9.92
C ASP A 7 -3.30 40.85 -9.87
N ASN A 8 -3.53 39.64 -9.35
CA ASN A 8 -2.66 38.49 -9.35
C ASN A 8 -2.27 38.08 -10.79
N ASN A 9 -1.23 38.70 -11.36
CA ASN A 9 -0.66 38.22 -12.62
C ASN A 9 0.34 37.08 -12.37
N PHE A 10 -0.20 35.89 -12.14
CA PHE A 10 0.56 34.64 -12.18
C PHE A 10 0.93 34.32 -13.63
N THR A 11 2.04 34.87 -14.09
CA THR A 11 2.50 34.65 -15.47
C THR A 11 3.02 33.23 -15.64
N LYS A 12 2.92 32.71 -16.88
CA LYS A 12 3.53 31.42 -17.26
C LYS A 12 5.02 31.36 -16.89
N ALA A 13 5.75 32.47 -17.00
CA ALA A 13 7.15 32.59 -16.60
C ALA A 13 7.33 32.40 -15.07
N SER A 14 6.46 33.00 -14.25
CA SER A 14 6.47 32.82 -12.80
C SER A 14 6.18 31.38 -12.37
N PHE A 15 5.23 30.72 -13.05
CA PHE A 15 4.94 29.29 -12.83
C PHE A 15 6.10 28.39 -13.22
N THR A 16 6.65 28.57 -14.42
CA THR A 16 7.80 27.78 -14.90
C THR A 16 9.01 27.95 -13.99
N ASN A 17 9.29 29.18 -13.53
CA ASN A 17 10.36 29.43 -12.56
C ASN A 17 10.13 28.75 -11.22
N TYR A 18 8.88 28.71 -10.75
CA TYR A 18 8.52 27.98 -9.53
C TYR A 18 8.75 26.47 -9.69
N ILE A 19 8.25 25.87 -10.77
CA ILE A 19 8.44 24.44 -11.05
C ILE A 19 9.94 24.09 -11.18
N ASN A 20 10.73 24.92 -11.87
CA ASN A 20 12.17 24.72 -11.98
C ASN A 20 12.88 24.74 -10.61
N LYS A 21 12.46 25.62 -9.69
CA LYS A 21 12.98 25.66 -8.32
C LYS A 21 12.61 24.40 -7.54
N VAL A 22 11.38 23.93 -7.65
CA VAL A 22 10.91 22.71 -6.97
C VAL A 22 11.72 21.50 -7.46
N ILE A 23 11.86 21.33 -8.77
CA ILE A 23 12.63 20.22 -9.36
C ILE A 23 14.08 20.25 -8.89
N LYS A 24 14.74 21.42 -9.00
CA LYS A 24 16.14 21.59 -8.58
C LYS A 24 16.34 21.23 -7.10
N ASN A 25 15.47 21.74 -6.23
CA ASN A 25 15.57 21.49 -4.79
C ASN A 25 15.29 20.02 -4.43
N SER A 26 14.33 19.38 -5.09
CA SER A 26 14.05 17.96 -4.92
C SER A 26 15.23 17.07 -5.33
N SER A 27 15.88 17.36 -6.45
CA SER A 27 17.08 16.64 -6.89
C SER A 27 18.25 16.80 -5.91
N ILE A 28 18.44 18.00 -5.36
CA ILE A 28 19.47 18.26 -4.34
C ILE A 28 19.17 17.47 -3.06
N ASN A 29 17.92 17.47 -2.61
CA ASN A 29 17.50 16.74 -1.41
C ASN A 29 17.66 15.22 -1.57
N PHE A 30 17.32 14.70 -2.74
CA PHE A 30 17.57 13.29 -3.07
C PHE A 30 19.05 12.94 -3.01
N LYS A 31 19.93 13.74 -3.63
CA LYS A 31 21.38 13.53 -3.60
C LYS A 31 21.95 13.59 -2.17
N LYS A 32 21.46 14.52 -1.34
CA LYS A 32 21.84 14.62 0.08
C LYS A 32 21.41 13.38 0.87
N LYS A 33 20.18 12.88 0.64
CA LYS A 33 19.68 11.66 1.28
C LYS A 33 20.51 10.44 0.88
N LYS A 34 20.83 10.32 -0.42
CA LYS A 34 21.66 9.23 -0.94
C LYS A 34 23.07 9.23 -0.34
N ARG A 35 23.73 10.39 -0.26
CA ARG A 35 25.05 10.51 0.39
C ARG A 35 25.03 10.11 1.86
N LYS A 36 24.01 10.52 2.62
CA LYS A 36 23.87 10.11 4.02
C LYS A 36 23.72 8.59 4.16
N LEU A 37 23.07 7.92 3.22
CA LEU A 37 22.93 6.47 3.21
C LEU A 37 24.29 5.80 2.91
N GLU A 38 24.99 6.28 1.87
CA GLU A 38 26.34 5.80 1.50
C GLU A 38 27.38 6.01 2.63
N GLU A 39 27.29 7.10 3.40
CA GLU A 39 28.14 7.34 4.59
C GLU A 39 27.85 6.37 5.75
N THR A 40 26.74 5.63 5.72
CA THR A 40 26.36 4.59 6.71
C THR A 40 26.68 3.17 6.24
N GLU A 41 27.03 2.98 4.97
CA GLU A 41 27.47 1.67 4.45
C GLU A 41 28.95 1.50 4.79
N VAL A 42 29.21 0.97 5.99
CA VAL A 42 30.52 0.42 6.36
C VAL A 42 30.80 -0.77 5.42
N GLU A 43 31.98 -0.75 4.80
CA GLU A 43 32.50 -1.80 3.93
C GLU A 43 32.28 -3.19 4.58
N TYR A 44 31.41 -4.00 3.98
CA TYR A 44 30.93 -5.25 4.56
C TYR A 44 32.05 -6.30 4.55
N ASP A 45 32.72 -6.47 5.68
CA ASP A 45 33.58 -7.62 5.93
C ASP A 45 32.71 -8.88 6.08
N ASN A 46 33.13 -9.99 5.44
CA ASN A 46 32.32 -11.20 5.22
C ASN A 46 31.84 -11.93 6.50
N GLN A 47 32.15 -11.41 7.70
CA GLN A 47 31.75 -11.97 8.99
C GLN A 47 30.33 -11.55 9.44
N ILE A 48 29.71 -10.52 8.85
CA ILE A 48 28.37 -10.04 9.25
C ILE A 48 27.23 -10.90 8.67
N ILE A 49 27.49 -11.73 7.65
CA ILE A 49 26.43 -12.50 6.97
C ILE A 49 25.77 -13.52 7.92
N GLU A 50 26.50 -14.09 8.89
CA GLU A 50 25.92 -15.01 9.88
C GLU A 50 25.06 -14.29 10.94
N ASP A 51 25.47 -13.12 11.42
CA ASP A 51 24.70 -12.34 12.40
C ASP A 51 23.44 -11.69 11.78
N MET A 52 23.46 -11.37 10.49
CA MET A 52 22.29 -10.80 9.80
C MET A 52 21.19 -11.86 9.59
N SER A 53 21.56 -13.14 9.42
CA SER A 53 20.61 -14.27 9.47
C SER A 53 19.94 -14.37 10.85
N PHE A 54 20.69 -14.20 11.93
CA PHE A 54 20.15 -14.26 13.28
C PHE A 54 19.27 -13.05 13.63
N SER A 55 19.64 -11.86 13.13
CA SER A 55 18.88 -10.61 13.32
C SER A 55 17.59 -10.55 12.48
N HIS A 56 17.61 -11.03 11.23
CA HIS A 56 16.41 -11.09 10.39
C HIS A 56 15.35 -12.01 11.01
N ASN A 57 15.77 -13.16 11.56
CA ASN A 57 14.88 -14.05 12.29
C ASN A 57 14.29 -13.42 13.56
N LYS A 58 15.04 -12.53 14.24
CA LYS A 58 14.57 -11.83 15.45
C LYS A 58 13.63 -10.66 15.16
N TYR A 59 13.84 -9.96 14.04
CA TYR A 59 12.91 -8.93 13.57
C TYR A 59 11.63 -9.57 13.03
N ILE A 60 11.71 -10.69 12.29
CA ILE A 60 10.56 -11.48 11.89
C ILE A 60 9.79 -11.98 13.13
N SER A 61 10.47 -12.55 14.12
CA SER A 61 9.81 -13.05 15.33
C SER A 61 9.11 -11.95 16.15
N PHE A 62 9.61 -10.71 16.11
CA PHE A 62 8.98 -9.58 16.80
C PHE A 62 7.67 -9.11 16.11
N PHE A 63 7.54 -9.37 14.81
CA PHE A 63 6.28 -9.15 14.06
C PHE A 63 5.35 -10.37 14.12
N ASP A 64 5.88 -11.59 14.25
CA ASP A 64 5.09 -12.82 14.42
C ASP A 64 4.28 -12.80 15.74
N ASP A 65 4.83 -12.24 16.82
CA ASP A 65 4.12 -12.12 18.11
C ASP A 65 2.93 -11.12 18.09
N PHE A 66 2.85 -10.26 17.05
CA PHE A 66 1.70 -9.36 16.82
C PHE A 66 0.70 -9.90 15.78
N GLU A 67 1.04 -10.94 15.04
CA GLU A 67 0.07 -11.75 14.32
C GLU A 67 -0.67 -12.65 15.32
N LYS A 68 -1.63 -12.08 16.07
CA LYS A 68 -2.82 -12.88 16.37
C LYS A 68 -3.24 -13.48 15.03
N ASP A 69 -3.41 -14.80 14.95
CA ASP A 69 -3.82 -15.53 13.75
C ASP A 69 -5.03 -14.89 13.07
N TYR A 70 -4.78 -13.87 12.27
CA TYR A 70 -5.80 -13.05 11.64
C TYR A 70 -6.17 -13.81 10.38
N GLN A 71 -7.06 -14.78 10.53
CA GLN A 71 -7.42 -15.66 9.43
C GLN A 71 -8.42 -14.99 8.48
N TYR A 72 -8.27 -15.28 7.19
CA TYR A 72 -9.14 -14.75 6.13
C TYR A 72 -10.61 -15.14 6.30
N ASP A 73 -10.89 -16.20 7.06
CA ASP A 73 -12.22 -16.77 7.28
C ASP A 73 -13.11 -15.83 8.11
N GLN A 74 -12.50 -14.95 8.91
CA GLN A 74 -13.12 -13.94 9.76
C GLN A 74 -13.05 -12.51 9.21
N LEU A 75 -12.86 -12.34 7.89
CA LEU A 75 -12.72 -11.02 7.25
C LEU A 75 -13.88 -10.04 7.57
N GLU A 76 -15.08 -10.55 7.79
CA GLU A 76 -16.26 -9.75 8.17
C GLU A 76 -16.09 -9.01 9.50
N ASN A 77 -15.24 -9.51 10.41
CA ASN A 77 -15.03 -8.91 11.74
C ASN A 77 -14.27 -7.58 11.69
N TYR A 78 -13.63 -7.27 10.57
CA TYR A 78 -12.95 -5.99 10.34
C TYR A 78 -13.91 -4.87 9.92
N ILE A 79 -15.21 -5.16 9.78
CA ILE A 79 -16.16 -4.30 9.09
C ILE A 79 -17.25 -3.86 10.07
N SER A 80 -17.20 -2.59 10.46
CA SER A 80 -18.19 -2.01 11.36
C SER A 80 -19.55 -1.80 10.69
N ASN A 81 -19.60 -1.68 9.37
CA ASN A 81 -20.86 -1.53 8.64
C ASN A 81 -21.58 -2.89 8.58
N THR A 82 -22.76 -2.97 9.20
CA THR A 82 -23.54 -4.21 9.35
C THR A 82 -23.99 -4.82 8.03
N GLU A 83 -24.34 -4.00 7.04
CA GLU A 83 -24.72 -4.45 5.71
C GLU A 83 -23.53 -5.08 4.98
N LEU A 84 -22.40 -4.38 4.95
CA LEU A 84 -21.17 -4.84 4.33
C LEU A 84 -20.59 -6.06 5.05
N HIS A 85 -20.72 -6.13 6.38
CA HIS A 85 -20.38 -7.31 7.18
C HIS A 85 -21.16 -8.54 6.68
N ASN A 86 -22.48 -8.44 6.56
CA ASN A 86 -23.32 -9.55 6.08
C ASN A 86 -22.97 -9.98 4.65
N ILE A 87 -22.69 -9.02 3.78
CA ILE A 87 -22.27 -9.31 2.40
C ILE A 87 -20.94 -10.05 2.37
N ILE A 88 -19.97 -9.60 3.17
CA ILE A 88 -18.62 -10.21 3.21
C ILE A 88 -18.63 -11.56 3.90
N LYS A 89 -19.45 -11.75 4.94
CA LYS A 89 -19.71 -13.04 5.57
C LYS A 89 -20.17 -14.10 4.56
N ASN A 90 -20.97 -13.70 3.56
CA ASN A 90 -21.50 -14.57 2.50
C ASN A 90 -20.56 -14.76 1.29
N LEU A 91 -19.33 -14.22 1.32
CA LEU A 91 -18.33 -14.51 0.31
C LEU A 91 -17.69 -15.88 0.57
N SER A 92 -17.27 -16.56 -0.51
CA SER A 92 -16.53 -17.82 -0.33
C SER A 92 -15.16 -17.55 0.30
N ASN A 93 -14.60 -18.55 0.97
CA ASN A 93 -13.26 -18.46 1.59
C ASN A 93 -12.20 -17.95 0.62
N PHE A 94 -12.23 -18.44 -0.62
CA PHE A 94 -11.33 -17.99 -1.68
C PHE A 94 -11.52 -16.49 -2.02
N GLN A 95 -12.76 -16.00 -2.02
CA GLN A 95 -13.05 -14.57 -2.23
C GLN A 95 -12.58 -13.73 -1.04
N LYS A 96 -12.80 -14.21 0.20
CA LYS A 96 -12.31 -13.56 1.41
C LYS A 96 -10.78 -13.50 1.42
N GLN A 97 -10.08 -14.57 1.02
CA GLN A 97 -8.61 -14.60 0.90
C GLN A 97 -8.08 -13.49 -0.02
N ILE A 98 -8.67 -13.32 -1.21
CA ILE A 98 -8.25 -12.26 -2.14
C ILE A 98 -8.40 -10.87 -1.50
N LEU A 99 -9.52 -10.62 -0.83
CA LEU A 99 -9.77 -9.34 -0.17
C LEU A 99 -8.83 -9.13 1.03
N TYR A 100 -8.61 -10.18 1.82
CA TYR A 100 -7.70 -10.18 2.95
C TYR A 100 -6.28 -9.81 2.52
N TYR A 101 -5.72 -10.53 1.55
CA TYR A 101 -4.37 -10.24 1.09
C TYR A 101 -4.26 -8.85 0.45
N LYS A 102 -5.27 -8.42 -0.32
CA LYS A 102 -5.22 -7.12 -1.01
C LYS A 102 -5.43 -5.93 -0.09
N TYR A 103 -6.30 -6.03 0.93
CA TYR A 103 -6.76 -4.87 1.70
C TYR A 103 -6.36 -4.90 3.18
N ILE A 104 -6.09 -6.08 3.75
CA ILE A 104 -5.63 -6.22 5.14
C ILE A 104 -4.11 -6.36 5.19
N LYS A 105 -3.52 -7.16 4.29
CA LYS A 105 -2.06 -7.35 4.19
C LYS A 105 -1.38 -6.42 3.19
N ASP A 106 -2.15 -5.67 2.41
CA ASP A 106 -1.67 -4.73 1.38
C ASP A 106 -0.70 -5.34 0.35
N TYR A 107 -0.90 -6.62 0.00
CA TYR A 107 -0.08 -7.28 -1.01
C TYR A 107 -0.41 -6.82 -2.43
N ASP A 108 0.61 -6.86 -3.29
CA ASP A 108 0.47 -6.65 -4.73
C ASP A 108 -0.06 -7.90 -5.44
N TYR A 109 -0.57 -7.71 -6.65
CA TYR A 109 -1.29 -8.76 -7.36
C TYR A 109 -0.42 -9.96 -7.73
N ASP A 110 0.86 -9.73 -7.97
CA ASP A 110 1.88 -10.74 -8.23
C ASP A 110 2.18 -11.54 -6.95
N GLN A 111 2.32 -10.88 -5.80
CA GLN A 111 2.48 -11.55 -4.49
C GLN A 111 1.26 -12.43 -4.16
N ILE A 112 0.05 -11.90 -4.36
CA ILE A 112 -1.19 -12.67 -4.16
C ILE A 112 -1.25 -13.86 -5.14
N ALA A 113 -0.85 -13.66 -6.39
CA ALA A 113 -0.82 -14.71 -7.40
C ALA A 113 0.14 -15.85 -7.02
N LEU A 114 1.32 -15.51 -6.49
CA LEU A 114 2.29 -16.48 -5.97
C LEU A 114 1.71 -17.29 -4.80
N ILE A 115 1.15 -16.62 -3.79
CA ILE A 115 0.55 -17.26 -2.61
C ILE A 115 -0.61 -18.19 -3.00
N MET A 116 -1.48 -17.72 -3.89
CA MET A 116 -2.68 -18.44 -4.30
C MET A 116 -2.45 -19.44 -5.44
N LYS A 117 -1.22 -19.53 -5.97
CA LYS A 117 -0.87 -20.38 -7.13
C LYS A 117 -1.77 -20.13 -8.34
N LYS A 118 -1.97 -18.85 -8.69
CA LYS A 118 -2.76 -18.39 -9.85
C LYS A 118 -1.96 -17.37 -10.67
N SER A 119 -2.48 -16.95 -11.82
CA SER A 119 -1.90 -15.83 -12.56
C SER A 119 -2.39 -14.50 -12.00
N GLU A 120 -1.54 -13.48 -12.09
CA GLU A 120 -1.85 -12.11 -11.67
C GLU A 120 -3.13 -11.56 -12.32
N SER A 121 -3.29 -11.79 -13.64
CA SER A 121 -4.49 -11.43 -14.38
C SER A 121 -5.75 -12.11 -13.82
N ASN A 122 -5.64 -13.39 -13.43
CA ASN A 122 -6.75 -14.11 -12.82
C ASN A 122 -7.14 -13.48 -11.46
N ILE A 123 -6.17 -13.12 -10.62
CA ILE A 123 -6.42 -12.44 -9.34
C ILE A 123 -7.08 -11.07 -9.56
N ARG A 124 -6.57 -10.24 -10.49
CA ARG A 124 -7.16 -8.93 -10.82
C ARG A 124 -8.61 -9.05 -11.29
N ASN A 125 -8.88 -10.04 -12.15
CA ASN A 125 -10.23 -10.34 -12.66
C ASN A 125 -11.16 -10.83 -11.55
N MET A 126 -10.71 -11.74 -10.70
CA MET A 126 -11.48 -12.25 -9.57
C MET A 126 -11.80 -11.15 -8.57
N ARG A 127 -10.80 -10.34 -8.17
CA ARG A 127 -11.01 -9.16 -7.32
C ARG A 127 -12.08 -8.25 -7.90
N SER A 128 -12.01 -7.95 -9.21
CA SER A 128 -12.99 -7.09 -9.86
C SER A 128 -14.41 -7.67 -9.84
N ARG A 129 -14.56 -8.99 -10.03
CA ARG A 129 -15.84 -9.70 -9.89
C ARG A 129 -16.36 -9.67 -8.45
N ILE A 130 -15.49 -9.85 -7.46
CA ILE A 130 -15.85 -9.78 -6.03
C ILE A 130 -16.39 -8.39 -5.69
N ILE A 131 -15.68 -7.32 -6.08
CA ILE A 131 -16.13 -5.95 -5.84
C ILE A 131 -17.46 -5.66 -6.55
N LYS A 132 -17.65 -6.17 -7.78
CA LYS A 132 -18.94 -6.06 -8.49
C LYS A 132 -20.06 -6.79 -7.73
N LYS A 133 -19.80 -8.00 -7.22
CA LYS A 133 -20.74 -8.76 -6.39
C LYS A 133 -21.13 -7.95 -5.15
N ILE A 134 -20.17 -7.40 -4.42
CA ILE A 134 -20.43 -6.57 -3.22
C ILE A 134 -21.30 -5.37 -3.59
N LYS A 135 -20.92 -4.60 -4.63
CA LYS A 135 -21.69 -3.44 -5.10
C LYS A 135 -23.12 -3.79 -5.52
N ASN A 136 -23.33 -4.93 -6.16
CA ASN A 136 -24.66 -5.35 -6.57
C ASN A 136 -25.53 -5.73 -5.37
N ASN A 137 -24.96 -6.36 -4.34
CA ASN A 137 -25.70 -6.69 -3.11
C ASN A 137 -26.07 -5.43 -2.33
N LEU A 138 -25.18 -4.44 -2.24
CA LEU A 138 -25.47 -3.13 -1.63
C LEU A 138 -26.58 -2.36 -2.35
N LYS A 139 -26.70 -2.52 -3.68
CA LYS A 139 -27.77 -1.88 -4.48
C LYS A 139 -29.08 -2.67 -4.50
N GLY A 140 -29.05 -3.92 -4.05
CA GLY A 140 -30.18 -4.86 -4.10
C GLY A 140 -31.09 -4.81 -2.89
N VAL A 141 -30.78 -3.99 -1.88
CA VAL A 141 -31.68 -3.70 -0.76
C VAL A 141 -32.65 -2.61 -1.21
N LYS A 142 -33.77 -3.04 -1.77
CA LYS A 142 -34.99 -2.23 -1.89
C LYS A 142 -36.03 -2.77 -0.92
#